data_AF-A3DKW2-F1
#
_entry.id   AF-A3DKW2-F1
#
_cell.length_a   1.000
_cell.length_b   1.000
_cell.length_c   1.000
_cell.angle_alpha   90.00
_cell.angle_beta   90.00
_cell.angle_gamma   90.00
#
_symmetry.space_group_name_H-M   'P 1'
#
loop_
_entity.id
_entity.type
_entity.pdbx_description
1 polymer ?
#
loop_
_entity_poly.entity_id
_entity_poly.type
_entity_poly.pdbx_seq_one_letter_code
_entity_poly.pdbx_strand_id
1 'polypeptide(L)'
;MSEVEDKWYIIKGLKPPIYVGLTRNGRKRIISLLYVLLAILIVFVFIAESSGLILQGLSMILLLLIIFGQGLLSLLPTRKKMLNLSDQKYIRGLLESIRDYVSKWSIPSNNIPVAAILSNGIYMYIYYSANAKLLITFVKPTMFFKIVQGKSIVKIKFIKQYGRRTWRNKGLIIGVIDAVFPHPEIRGMNIHIRGNAIKLSTPIEHEQIHEIISNFNKIVEQGGGIIWQ
;
A
#
# COMPACT_ATOMS: atom_id res chain seq x y z
N MET A 1 -11.54 29.77 -7.74
CA MET A 1 -10.33 29.17 -7.12
C MET A 1 -10.81 28.11 -6.15
N SER A 2 -10.51 26.82 -6.27
CA SER A 2 -9.74 26.07 -7.26
C SER A 2 -9.99 24.58 -7.00
N GLU A 3 -10.26 23.80 -8.04
CA GLU A 3 -10.44 22.33 -8.07
C GLU A 3 -9.14 21.54 -7.71
N VAL A 4 -8.44 21.94 -6.65
CA VAL A 4 -7.17 21.35 -6.21
C VAL A 4 -7.39 20.36 -5.03
N GLU A 5 -8.62 20.17 -4.58
CA GLU A 5 -8.96 19.21 -3.50
C GLU A 5 -9.04 17.74 -3.94
N ASP A 6 -8.94 17.43 -5.23
CA ASP A 6 -9.29 16.10 -5.76
C ASP A 6 -8.25 14.98 -5.56
N LYS A 7 -7.06 15.29 -5.03
CA LYS A 7 -6.01 14.29 -4.84
C LYS A 7 -5.63 14.17 -3.37
N TRP A 8 -5.87 12.99 -2.79
CA TRP A 8 -5.62 12.70 -1.36
C TRP A 8 -4.18 13.00 -0.90
N TYR A 9 -3.23 12.97 -1.83
CA TYR A 9 -1.81 13.18 -1.57
C TYR A 9 -1.35 14.65 -1.65
N ILE A 10 -2.28 15.59 -1.87
CA ILE A 10 -2.03 17.01 -1.68
C ILE A 10 -2.26 17.32 -0.20
N ILE A 11 -1.19 17.60 0.53
CA ILE A 11 -1.20 17.76 1.98
C ILE A 11 -0.78 19.18 2.33
N LYS A 12 -1.56 19.85 3.19
CA LYS A 12 -1.32 21.25 3.54
C LYS A 12 0.02 21.38 4.28
N GLY A 13 0.88 22.28 3.81
CA GLY A 13 2.19 22.54 4.42
C GLY A 13 3.26 21.47 4.16
N LEU A 14 2.96 20.42 3.40
CA LEU A 14 3.94 19.42 2.98
C LEU A 14 4.28 19.61 1.49
N LYS A 15 5.56 19.46 1.12
CA LYS A 15 5.98 19.48 -0.28
C LYS A 15 5.28 18.37 -1.07
N PRO A 16 4.98 18.57 -2.37
CA PRO A 16 4.39 17.52 -3.19
C PRO A 16 5.30 16.28 -3.26
N PRO A 17 4.73 15.07 -3.46
CA PRO A 17 5.52 13.86 -3.58
C PRO A 17 6.41 13.91 -4.84
N ILE A 18 7.64 13.43 -4.73
CA ILE A 18 8.64 13.42 -5.84
C ILE A 18 8.10 12.68 -7.06
N TYR A 19 7.41 11.57 -6.83
CA TYR A 19 6.73 10.83 -7.88
C TYR A 19 5.49 10.12 -7.34
N VAL A 20 4.56 9.87 -8.26
CA VAL A 20 3.28 9.20 -7.98
C VAL A 20 3.12 7.99 -8.89
N GLY A 21 3.28 6.80 -8.32
CA GLY A 21 3.16 5.48 -8.95
C GLY A 21 1.77 4.85 -8.81
N LEU A 22 0.72 5.67 -8.68
CA LEU A 22 -0.66 5.19 -8.61
C LEU A 22 -1.05 4.58 -9.97
N THR A 23 -1.31 3.28 -10.01
CA THR A 23 -1.84 2.62 -11.20
C THR A 23 -3.35 2.87 -11.26
N ARG A 24 -3.82 3.65 -12.26
CA ARG A 24 -5.25 3.83 -12.52
C ARG A 24 -5.88 2.49 -12.89
N ASN A 25 -6.90 2.07 -12.13
CA ASN A 25 -7.66 0.84 -12.36
C ASN A 25 -8.76 1.03 -13.42
N GLY A 26 -8.45 1.63 -14.57
CA GLY A 26 -9.44 1.83 -15.65
C GLY A 26 -10.02 0.51 -16.19
N ARG A 27 -9.20 -0.55 -16.23
CA ARG A 27 -9.59 -1.85 -16.80
C ARG A 27 -10.71 -2.56 -16.02
N LYS A 28 -10.83 -2.39 -14.70
CA LYS A 28 -11.89 -3.08 -13.92
C LYS A 28 -13.28 -2.52 -14.17
N ARG A 29 -13.40 -1.20 -14.31
CA ARG A 29 -14.70 -0.56 -14.59
C ARG A 29 -15.18 -0.97 -15.98
N ILE A 30 -14.26 -0.99 -16.95
CA ILE A 30 -14.52 -1.44 -18.32
C ILE A 30 -14.88 -2.93 -18.35
N ILE A 31 -14.11 -3.82 -17.73
CA ILE A 31 -14.40 -5.26 -17.69
C ILE A 31 -15.71 -5.56 -16.96
N SER A 32 -15.98 -4.88 -15.83
CA SER A 32 -17.25 -5.03 -15.10
C SER A 32 -18.45 -4.56 -15.91
N LEU A 33 -18.33 -3.42 -16.60
CA LEU A 33 -19.36 -2.95 -17.54
C LEU A 33 -19.57 -3.95 -18.68
N LEU A 34 -18.49 -4.53 -19.21
CA LEU A 34 -18.56 -5.53 -20.28
C LEU A 34 -19.30 -6.79 -19.83
N TYR A 35 -19.06 -7.28 -18.61
CA TYR A 35 -19.80 -8.41 -18.05
C TYR A 35 -21.28 -8.12 -17.82
N VAL A 36 -21.60 -6.90 -17.35
CA VAL A 36 -23.01 -6.48 -17.19
C VAL A 36 -23.71 -6.40 -18.54
N LEU A 37 -23.07 -5.78 -19.54
CA LEU A 37 -23.60 -5.71 -20.91
C LEU A 37 -23.78 -7.11 -21.52
N LEU A 38 -22.83 -8.01 -21.30
CA LEU A 38 -22.90 -9.38 -21.80
C LEU A 38 -23.98 -10.20 -21.09
N ALA A 39 -24.19 -10.00 -19.79
CA ALA A 39 -25.30 -10.62 -19.05
C ALA A 39 -26.66 -10.13 -19.56
N ILE A 40 -26.80 -8.82 -19.83
CA ILE A 40 -28.00 -8.25 -20.45
C ILE A 40 -28.23 -8.86 -21.84
N LEU A 41 -27.18 -9.02 -22.65
CA LEU A 41 -27.27 -9.64 -23.97
C LEU A 41 -27.78 -11.08 -23.89
N ILE A 42 -27.30 -11.88 -22.93
CA ILE A 42 -27.79 -13.27 -22.73
C ILE A 42 -29.28 -13.29 -22.42
N VAL A 43 -29.77 -12.37 -21.58
CA VAL A 43 -31.20 -12.26 -21.27
C VAL A 43 -32.02 -11.96 -22.54
N PHE A 44 -31.55 -11.04 -23.39
CA PHE A 44 -32.22 -10.74 -24.66
C PHE A 44 -32.22 -11.94 -25.62
N VAL A 45 -31.09 -12.65 -25.75
CA VAL A 45 -30.99 -13.85 -26.60
C VAL A 45 -31.91 -14.95 -26.09
N PHE A 46 -32.01 -15.14 -24.78
CA PHE A 46 -32.92 -16.12 -24.18
C PHE A 46 -34.40 -15.80 -24.45
N ILE A 47 -34.79 -14.52 -24.38
CA ILE A 47 -36.16 -14.08 -24.73
C ILE A 47 -36.43 -14.28 -26.23
N ALA A 48 -35.45 -14.00 -27.10
CA ALA A 48 -35.55 -14.20 -28.53
C ALA A 48 -35.64 -15.69 -28.93
N GLU A 49 -34.92 -16.57 -28.23
CA GLU A 49 -35.04 -18.02 -28.36
C GLU A 49 -36.41 -18.52 -27.91
N SER A 50 -36.90 -18.02 -26.77
CA SER A 50 -38.20 -18.41 -26.20
C SER A 50 -39.38 -17.96 -27.07
N SER A 51 -39.19 -16.93 -27.90
CA SER A 51 -40.17 -16.45 -28.89
C SER A 51 -40.01 -17.09 -30.28
N GLY A 52 -39.06 -18.02 -30.45
CA GLY A 52 -38.84 -18.74 -31.70
C GLY A 52 -38.18 -17.92 -32.81
N LEU A 53 -37.63 -16.75 -32.50
CA LEU A 53 -37.00 -15.85 -33.47
C LEU A 53 -35.58 -16.27 -33.85
N ILE A 54 -34.92 -17.08 -33.00
CA ILE A 54 -33.51 -17.46 -33.13
C ILE A 54 -33.35 -18.95 -32.76
N LEU A 55 -32.27 -19.57 -33.24
CA LEU A 55 -31.87 -20.93 -32.94
C LEU A 55 -31.76 -21.19 -31.41
N GLN A 56 -32.39 -22.25 -30.93
CA GLN A 56 -32.36 -22.65 -29.52
C GLN A 56 -30.94 -23.04 -29.06
N GLY A 57 -30.55 -22.63 -27.85
CA GLY A 57 -29.31 -23.06 -27.20
C GLY A 57 -28.12 -22.11 -27.35
N LEU A 58 -28.25 -21.00 -28.08
CA LEU A 58 -27.23 -19.94 -28.16
C LEU A 58 -27.01 -19.27 -26.79
N SER A 59 -28.07 -19.10 -26.01
CA SER A 59 -28.06 -18.59 -24.64
C SER A 59 -27.16 -19.44 -23.73
N MET A 60 -27.24 -20.77 -23.83
CA MET A 60 -26.42 -21.71 -23.05
C MET A 60 -24.96 -21.69 -23.49
N ILE A 61 -24.68 -21.57 -24.80
CA ILE A 61 -23.31 -21.44 -25.33
C ILE A 61 -22.66 -20.14 -24.83
N LEU A 62 -23.39 -19.02 -24.87
CA LEU A 62 -22.91 -17.73 -24.36
C LEU A 62 -22.66 -17.78 -22.86
N LEU A 63 -23.53 -18.43 -22.08
CA LEU A 63 -23.37 -18.60 -20.64
C LEU A 63 -22.12 -19.43 -20.31
N LEU A 64 -21.86 -20.50 -21.07
CA LEU A 64 -20.68 -21.34 -20.90
C LEU A 64 -19.38 -20.54 -21.20
N LEU A 65 -19.37 -19.73 -22.26
CA LEU A 65 -18.26 -18.84 -22.60
C LEU A 65 -17.99 -17.81 -21.49
N ILE A 66 -19.02 -17.31 -20.80
CA ILE A 66 -18.84 -16.41 -19.65
C ILE A 66 -18.13 -17.11 -18.50
N ILE A 67 -18.59 -18.32 -18.14
CA ILE A 67 -18.03 -19.07 -17.02
C ILE A 67 -16.55 -19.40 -17.30
N PHE A 68 -16.23 -19.84 -18.52
CA PHE A 68 -14.86 -20.07 -18.96
C PHE A 68 -14.02 -18.78 -18.96
N GLY A 69 -14.57 -17.68 -19.48
CA GLY A 69 -13.90 -16.39 -19.48
C GLY A 69 -13.60 -15.87 -18.08
N GLN A 70 -14.53 -16.02 -17.13
CA GLN A 70 -14.29 -15.68 -15.73
C GLN A 70 -13.21 -16.56 -15.08
N GLY A 71 -13.21 -17.86 -15.37
CA GLY A 71 -12.18 -18.78 -14.93
C GLY A 71 -10.78 -18.37 -15.41
N LEU A 72 -10.62 -18.04 -16.69
CA LEU A 72 -9.37 -17.55 -17.28
C LEU A 72 -8.91 -16.21 -16.67
N LEU A 73 -9.84 -15.29 -16.40
CA LEU A 73 -9.51 -14.01 -15.74
C LEU A 73 -9.14 -14.17 -14.26
N SER A 74 -9.63 -15.21 -13.57
CA SER A 74 -9.26 -15.50 -12.18
C SER A 74 -7.79 -15.91 -12.03
N LEU A 75 -7.18 -16.43 -13.11
CA LEU A 75 -5.77 -16.80 -13.19
C LEU A 75 -4.86 -15.59 -13.45
N LEU A 76 -5.42 -14.44 -13.84
CA LEU A 76 -4.65 -13.20 -13.93
C LEU A 76 -4.30 -12.72 -12.52
N PRO A 77 -3.06 -12.25 -12.29
CA PRO A 77 -2.58 -11.87 -10.96
C PRO A 77 -3.55 -10.92 -10.27
N THR A 78 -4.07 -11.36 -9.14
CA THR A 78 -5.05 -10.65 -8.32
C THR A 78 -4.51 -9.28 -7.91
N ARG A 79 -4.93 -8.28 -8.69
CA ARG A 79 -5.31 -6.91 -8.31
C ARG A 79 -4.51 -6.31 -7.15
N LYS A 80 -3.63 -5.34 -7.44
CA LYS A 80 -3.15 -4.39 -6.42
C LYS A 80 -4.35 -3.68 -5.79
N LYS A 81 -4.47 -3.77 -4.46
CA LYS A 81 -5.55 -3.17 -3.65
C LYS A 81 -5.58 -1.67 -3.94
N MET A 82 -6.77 -1.08 -4.08
CA MET A 82 -6.89 0.37 -4.16
C MET A 82 -6.85 0.90 -2.73
N LEU A 83 -6.09 1.97 -2.49
CA LEU A 83 -5.97 2.57 -1.16
C LEU A 83 -7.36 3.02 -0.70
N ASN A 84 -7.85 2.51 0.43
CA ASN A 84 -9.21 2.81 0.91
C ASN A 84 -9.35 4.29 1.30
N LEU A 85 -10.56 4.85 1.28
CA LEU A 85 -10.79 6.25 1.68
C LEU A 85 -10.43 6.50 3.16
N SER A 86 -10.71 5.54 4.05
CA SER A 86 -10.28 5.61 5.46
C SER A 86 -8.76 5.72 5.57
N ASP A 87 -8.06 4.91 4.80
CA ASP A 87 -6.60 4.79 4.86
C ASP A 87 -5.95 6.02 4.22
N GLN A 88 -6.56 6.58 3.16
CA GLN A 88 -6.18 7.87 2.59
C GLN A 88 -6.29 9.00 3.62
N LYS A 89 -7.42 9.09 4.34
CA LYS A 89 -7.61 10.10 5.39
C LYS A 89 -6.61 9.93 6.54
N TYR A 90 -6.39 8.70 6.98
CA TYR A 90 -5.40 8.38 8.02
C TYR A 90 -3.98 8.78 7.60
N ILE A 91 -3.54 8.36 6.41
CA ILE A 91 -2.19 8.67 5.90
C ILE A 91 -2.03 10.18 5.72
N ARG A 92 -3.07 10.88 5.24
CA ARG A 92 -3.06 12.34 5.10
C ARG A 92 -2.87 13.01 6.46
N GLY A 93 -3.68 12.65 7.46
CA GLY A 93 -3.57 13.21 8.81
C GLY A 93 -2.23 12.92 9.47
N LEU A 94 -1.70 11.72 9.28
CA LEU A 94 -0.37 11.32 9.77
C LEU A 94 0.75 12.15 9.13
N LEU A 95 0.75 12.28 7.80
CA LEU A 95 1.77 13.07 7.10
C LEU A 95 1.65 14.57 7.40
N GLU A 96 0.44 15.06 7.64
CA GLU A 96 0.20 16.43 8.09
C GLU A 96 0.75 16.67 9.50
N SER A 97 0.59 15.72 10.41
CA SER A 97 1.12 15.84 11.78
C SER A 97 2.64 15.87 11.79
N ILE A 98 3.30 15.05 10.97
CA ILE A 98 4.77 14.97 10.92
C ILE A 98 5.40 15.84 9.82
N ARG A 99 4.66 16.80 9.24
CA ARG A 99 5.09 17.53 8.04
C ARG A 99 6.48 18.17 8.16
N ASP A 100 6.80 18.70 9.34
CA ASP A 100 8.05 19.41 9.60
C ASP A 100 9.27 18.45 9.66
N TYR A 101 9.01 17.16 9.86
CA TYR A 101 10.03 16.10 9.83
C TYR A 101 10.22 15.51 8.43
N VAL A 102 9.28 15.65 7.50
CA VAL A 102 9.36 15.00 6.19
C VAL A 102 10.23 15.82 5.24
N SER A 103 11.42 15.32 4.93
CA SER A 103 12.34 15.96 3.98
C SER A 103 11.91 15.70 2.53
N LYS A 104 11.66 14.43 2.21
CA LYS A 104 11.33 13.95 0.86
C LYS A 104 10.36 12.78 0.97
N TRP A 105 9.42 12.66 0.02
CA TRP A 105 8.52 11.51 -0.01
C TRP A 105 7.97 11.23 -1.42
N SER A 106 7.44 10.03 -1.60
CA SER A 106 6.80 9.59 -2.84
C SER A 106 5.70 8.57 -2.57
N ILE A 107 4.95 8.24 -3.63
CA ILE A 107 3.89 7.24 -3.62
C ILE A 107 4.28 6.11 -4.57
N PRO A 108 5.02 5.08 -4.11
CA PRO A 108 5.49 4.02 -4.99
C PRO A 108 4.41 3.20 -5.69
N SER A 109 3.30 2.94 -5.01
CA SER A 109 2.12 2.23 -5.56
C SER A 109 0.93 2.29 -4.60
N ASN A 110 -0.24 1.82 -5.01
CA ASN A 110 -1.39 1.71 -4.10
C ASN A 110 -1.13 0.80 -2.88
N ASN A 111 -0.23 -0.18 -3.01
CA ASN A 111 0.11 -1.09 -1.92
C ASN A 111 1.17 -0.53 -0.97
N ILE A 112 1.91 0.48 -1.43
CA ILE A 112 2.99 1.16 -0.69
C ILE A 112 2.72 2.65 -0.87
N PRO A 113 1.70 3.19 -0.16
CA PRO A 113 1.25 4.55 -0.37
C PRO A 113 2.25 5.61 0.04
N VAL A 114 3.24 5.29 0.89
CA VAL A 114 4.27 6.24 1.33
C VAL A 114 5.63 5.58 1.37
N ALA A 115 6.60 6.23 0.73
CA ALA A 115 8.03 6.07 1.00
C ALA A 115 8.61 7.47 1.26
N ALA A 116 9.14 7.71 2.46
CA ALA A 116 9.61 9.01 2.89
C ALA A 116 10.99 8.94 3.58
N ILE A 117 11.75 10.02 3.45
CA ILE A 117 12.95 10.31 4.22
C ILE A 117 12.61 11.44 5.17
N LEU A 118 12.82 11.20 6.46
CA LEU A 118 12.67 12.19 7.52
C LEU A 118 13.98 12.97 7.73
N SER A 119 13.88 14.17 8.31
CA SER A 119 14.98 15.12 8.52
C SER A 119 16.13 14.54 9.33
N ASN A 120 15.85 13.58 10.20
CA ASN A 120 16.83 12.86 11.03
C ASN A 120 17.45 11.61 10.34
N GLY A 121 17.24 11.45 9.04
CA GLY A 121 17.77 10.32 8.26
C GLY A 121 17.01 9.01 8.42
N ILE A 122 15.85 9.03 9.08
CA ILE A 122 14.96 7.86 9.19
C ILE A 122 14.15 7.74 7.90
N TYR A 123 14.09 6.52 7.38
CA TYR A 123 13.23 6.15 6.27
C TYR A 123 11.91 5.63 6.82
N MET A 124 10.80 6.23 6.39
CA MET A 124 9.46 5.83 6.78
C MET A 124 8.73 5.22 5.59
N TYR A 125 8.18 4.03 5.78
CA TYR A 125 7.39 3.34 4.77
C TYR A 125 6.01 2.98 5.32
N ILE A 126 4.97 3.31 4.56
CA ILE A 126 3.60 2.85 4.84
C ILE A 126 3.21 1.90 3.72
N TYR A 127 2.78 0.69 4.07
CA TYR A 127 2.44 -0.37 3.11
C TYR A 127 1.41 -1.36 3.66
N TYR A 128 0.67 -2.01 2.77
CA TYR A 128 -0.19 -3.14 3.14
C TYR A 128 0.63 -4.42 3.27
N SER A 129 0.40 -5.14 4.36
CA SER A 129 0.76 -6.56 4.50
C SER A 129 -0.01 -7.47 3.54
N ALA A 130 0.44 -8.72 3.42
CA ALA A 130 -0.27 -9.77 2.68
C ALA A 130 -1.73 -9.94 3.16
N ASN A 131 -1.97 -9.79 4.48
CA ASN A 131 -3.30 -9.88 5.08
C ASN A 131 -4.08 -8.55 5.01
N ALA A 132 -3.68 -7.65 4.11
CA ALA A 132 -4.33 -6.39 3.83
C ALA A 132 -4.43 -5.40 5.01
N LYS A 133 -3.66 -5.61 6.09
CA LYS A 133 -3.45 -4.65 7.18
C LYS A 133 -2.40 -3.63 6.80
N LEU A 134 -2.67 -2.35 7.08
CA LEU A 134 -1.73 -1.25 6.87
C LEU A 134 -0.66 -1.28 7.96
N LEU A 135 0.60 -1.15 7.56
CA LEU A 135 1.76 -1.21 8.42
C LEU A 135 2.62 0.03 8.19
N ILE A 136 3.27 0.48 9.26
CA ILE A 136 4.27 1.54 9.23
C ILE A 136 5.60 0.92 9.63
N THR A 137 6.67 1.26 8.92
CA THR A 137 8.03 0.85 9.29
C THR A 137 8.95 2.04 9.21
N PHE A 138 9.56 2.37 10.34
CA PHE A 138 10.64 3.33 10.47
C PHE A 138 11.95 2.57 10.44
N VAL A 139 12.90 3.02 9.62
CA VAL A 139 14.20 2.38 9.45
C VAL A 139 15.26 3.45 9.49
N LYS A 140 16.24 3.31 10.38
CA LYS A 140 17.48 4.09 10.31
C LYS A 140 18.56 3.21 9.68
N PRO A 141 18.96 3.48 8.43
CA PRO A 141 19.97 2.68 7.74
C PRO A 141 21.29 2.69 8.51
N THR A 142 21.88 1.52 8.69
CA THR A 142 23.28 1.37 9.11
C THR A 142 24.16 0.99 7.93
N MET A 143 23.58 0.38 6.88
CA MET A 143 24.28 0.01 5.67
C MET A 143 23.32 0.05 4.47
N PHE A 144 23.79 0.61 3.36
CA PHE A 144 23.12 0.55 2.06
C PHE A 144 23.85 -0.48 1.19
N PHE A 145 23.15 -1.51 0.73
CA PHE A 145 23.77 -2.57 -0.07
C PHE A 145 23.77 -2.25 -1.55
N LYS A 146 22.59 -1.96 -2.11
CA LYS A 146 22.40 -1.74 -3.54
C LYS A 146 21.06 -1.10 -3.85
N ILE A 147 21.00 -0.47 -5.02
CA ILE A 147 19.78 -0.02 -5.65
C ILE A 147 19.48 -1.00 -6.79
N VAL A 148 18.23 -1.47 -6.88
CA VAL A 148 17.81 -2.48 -7.86
C VAL A 148 16.59 -1.98 -8.61
N GLN A 149 16.64 -2.01 -9.93
CA GLN A 149 15.49 -1.69 -10.77
C GLN A 149 14.40 -2.76 -10.63
N GLY A 150 13.15 -2.32 -10.52
CA GLY A 150 12.03 -3.25 -10.49
C GLY A 150 10.72 -2.63 -10.03
N LYS A 151 9.70 -3.49 -9.93
CA LYS A 151 8.40 -3.11 -9.36
C LYS A 151 8.57 -2.74 -7.88
N SER A 152 7.82 -1.75 -7.41
CA SER A 152 7.78 -1.35 -6.00
C SER A 152 7.41 -2.55 -5.12
N ILE A 153 8.31 -2.95 -4.23
CA ILE A 153 8.14 -4.09 -3.32
C ILE A 153 8.61 -3.74 -1.91
N VAL A 154 8.00 -4.38 -0.91
CA VAL A 154 8.48 -4.40 0.46
C VAL A 154 8.83 -5.84 0.83
N LYS A 155 10.09 -6.09 1.16
CA LYS A 155 10.56 -7.37 1.73
C LYS A 155 11.36 -7.03 2.98
N ILE A 156 11.00 -7.60 4.12
CA ILE A 156 11.64 -7.31 5.41
C ILE A 156 11.99 -8.64 6.07
N LYS A 157 13.26 -8.83 6.41
CA LYS A 157 13.76 -9.93 7.22
C LYS A 157 14.34 -9.36 8.52
N PHE A 158 13.81 -9.77 9.67
CA PHE A 158 14.41 -9.40 10.95
C PHE A 158 15.63 -10.28 11.22
N ILE A 159 16.79 -9.66 11.40
CA ILE A 159 18.05 -10.31 11.76
C ILE A 159 18.11 -10.49 13.28
N LYS A 160 17.67 -9.46 14.01
CA LYS A 160 17.62 -9.45 15.47
C LYS A 160 16.34 -8.74 15.90
N GLN A 161 15.63 -9.28 16.87
CA GLN A 161 14.48 -8.61 17.49
C GLN A 161 14.85 -8.24 18.92
N TYR A 162 14.53 -7.01 19.30
CA TYR A 162 14.79 -6.51 20.65
C TYR A 162 13.52 -6.69 21.50
N GLY A 163 13.66 -7.44 22.61
CA GLY A 163 12.61 -7.65 23.62
C GLY A 163 11.73 -8.91 23.41
N ARG A 164 11.56 -9.70 24.49
CA ARG A 164 10.54 -10.77 24.62
C ARG A 164 9.19 -10.25 25.17
N ARG A 165 9.13 -8.99 25.63
CA ARG A 165 8.01 -8.40 26.41
C ARG A 165 7.12 -7.39 25.66
N THR A 166 7.37 -7.10 24.38
CA THR A 166 6.49 -6.24 23.56
C THR A 166 5.10 -6.83 23.27
N TRP A 167 4.79 -8.01 23.85
CA TRP A 167 3.52 -8.73 23.78
C TRP A 167 2.28 -8.00 24.33
N ARG A 168 2.40 -6.83 24.97
CA ARG A 168 1.22 -6.02 25.34
C ARG A 168 0.64 -5.19 24.19
N ASN A 169 1.45 -4.85 23.17
CA ASN A 169 0.97 -4.18 21.95
C ASN A 169 1.23 -5.09 20.75
N LYS A 170 0.24 -5.91 20.37
CA LYS A 170 0.25 -6.91 19.27
C LYS A 170 0.67 -6.38 17.87
N GLY A 171 1.09 -5.13 17.76
CA GLY A 171 1.47 -4.46 16.52
C GLY A 171 2.90 -3.89 16.46
N LEU A 172 3.68 -3.85 17.56
CA LEU A 172 5.00 -3.24 17.62
C LEU A 172 6.13 -4.28 17.59
N ILE A 173 7.07 -4.14 16.64
CA ILE A 173 8.26 -4.98 16.53
C ILE A 173 9.48 -4.06 16.35
N ILE A 174 10.47 -4.20 17.21
CA ILE A 174 11.71 -3.41 17.18
C ILE A 174 12.88 -4.36 16.93
N GLY A 175 13.82 -3.99 16.08
CA GLY A 175 14.93 -4.87 15.76
C GLY A 175 15.89 -4.36 14.71
N VAL A 176 16.84 -5.21 14.32
CA VAL A 176 17.68 -5.02 13.14
C VAL A 176 17.04 -5.76 11.98
N ILE A 177 16.86 -5.07 10.86
CA ILE A 177 16.29 -5.63 9.65
C ILE A 177 17.30 -5.67 8.51
N ASP A 178 17.06 -6.61 7.62
CA ASP A 178 17.57 -6.66 6.26
C ASP A 178 16.38 -6.53 5.32
N ALA A 179 16.27 -5.43 4.59
CA ALA A 179 15.03 -5.09 3.89
C ALA A 179 15.22 -4.44 2.53
N VAL A 180 14.27 -4.72 1.63
CA VAL A 180 14.14 -4.09 0.32
C VAL A 180 12.86 -3.26 0.34
N PHE A 181 13.00 -1.97 0.06
CA PHE A 181 11.90 -1.02 -0.04
C PHE A 181 11.95 -0.25 -1.36
N PRO A 182 10.87 0.40 -1.80
CA PRO A 182 10.95 1.32 -2.94
C PRO A 182 11.83 2.52 -2.62
N HIS A 183 12.58 2.99 -3.61
CA HIS A 183 13.40 4.19 -3.42
C HIS A 183 12.51 5.43 -3.26
N PRO A 184 12.69 6.24 -2.21
CA PRO A 184 11.82 7.40 -1.96
C PRO A 184 11.94 8.49 -3.04
N GLU A 185 13.07 8.55 -3.75
CA GLU A 185 13.34 9.58 -4.77
C GLU A 185 13.29 9.10 -6.22
N ILE A 186 13.52 7.80 -6.49
CA ILE A 186 13.73 7.30 -7.86
C ILE A 186 12.62 6.33 -8.20
N ARG A 187 11.80 6.69 -9.19
CA ARG A 187 10.67 5.87 -9.63
C ARG A 187 11.16 4.56 -10.25
N GLY A 188 10.53 3.45 -9.85
CA GLY A 188 10.83 2.12 -10.41
C GLY A 188 12.14 1.51 -9.92
N MET A 189 12.73 2.09 -8.87
CA MET A 189 13.90 1.55 -8.18
C MET A 189 13.50 1.12 -6.77
N ASN A 190 14.15 0.08 -6.28
CA ASN A 190 14.11 -0.34 -4.88
C ASN A 190 15.49 -0.17 -4.26
N ILE A 191 15.53 0.13 -2.97
CA ILE A 191 16.74 0.24 -2.16
C ILE A 191 16.83 -0.93 -1.18
N HIS A 192 18.01 -1.52 -1.08
CA HIS A 192 18.31 -2.59 -0.13
C HIS A 192 19.08 -2.02 1.06
N ILE A 193 18.46 -2.05 2.23
CA ILE A 193 18.92 -1.41 3.46
C ILE A 193 19.06 -2.48 4.56
N ARG A 194 20.17 -2.43 5.30
CA ARG A 194 20.26 -2.97 6.66
C ARG A 194 20.23 -1.83 7.65
N GLY A 195 19.49 -1.99 8.73
CA GLY A 195 19.34 -0.94 9.72
C GLY A 195 18.53 -1.33 10.93
N ASN A 196 18.51 -0.43 11.89
CA ASN A 196 17.60 -0.51 13.03
C ASN A 196 16.22 -0.11 12.56
N ALA A 197 15.19 -0.82 13.02
CA ALA A 197 13.83 -0.58 12.59
C ALA A 197 12.80 -0.72 13.71
N ILE A 198 11.75 0.07 13.58
CA ILE A 198 10.54 0.03 14.37
C ILE A 198 9.40 -0.21 13.40
N LYS A 199 8.75 -1.37 13.53
CA LYS A 199 7.60 -1.78 12.72
C LYS A 199 6.34 -1.77 13.59
N LEU A 200 5.27 -1.27 13.00
CA LEU A 200 4.06 -0.87 13.69
C LEU A 200 2.83 -1.26 12.86
N SER A 201 1.75 -1.68 13.52
CA SER A 201 0.45 -1.93 12.89
C SER A 201 -0.49 -0.77 13.18
N THR A 202 -1.17 -0.25 12.17
CA THR A 202 -2.12 0.87 12.31
C THR A 202 -3.49 0.38 12.85
N PRO A 203 -4.32 1.26 13.43
CA PRO A 203 -4.09 2.69 13.66
C PRO A 203 -3.16 2.95 14.84
N ILE A 204 -2.43 4.06 14.77
CA ILE A 204 -1.51 4.56 15.80
C ILE A 204 -1.73 6.04 15.96
N GLU A 205 -1.68 6.50 17.21
CA GLU A 205 -1.84 7.89 17.59
C GLU A 205 -0.67 8.75 17.09
N HIS A 206 -0.97 9.98 16.70
CA HIS A 206 0.03 10.88 16.12
C HIS A 206 1.16 11.19 17.11
N GLU A 207 0.85 11.34 18.40
CA GLU A 207 1.83 11.59 19.46
C GLU A 207 2.89 10.48 19.56
N GLN A 208 2.48 9.22 19.44
CA GLN A 208 3.38 8.07 19.46
C GLN A 208 4.34 8.09 18.26
N ILE A 209 3.88 8.57 17.10
CA ILE A 209 4.73 8.71 15.92
C ILE A 209 5.75 9.83 16.13
N HIS A 210 5.35 10.96 16.70
CA HIS A 210 6.27 12.04 17.06
C HIS A 210 7.34 11.55 18.04
N GLU A 211 6.95 10.79 19.06
CA GLU A 211 7.89 10.18 20.00
C GLU A 211 8.89 9.26 19.28
N ILE A 212 8.42 8.40 18.38
CA ILE A 212 9.28 7.49 17.61
C ILE A 212 10.26 8.26 16.74
N ILE A 213 9.82 9.32 16.07
CA ILE A 213 10.69 10.12 15.20
C ILE A 213 11.76 10.84 16.04
N SER A 214 11.37 11.45 17.17
CA SER A 214 12.28 12.22 18.02
C SER A 214 13.24 11.35 18.82
N ASN A 215 12.78 10.19 19.31
CA ASN A 215 13.52 9.33 20.26
C ASN A 215 13.99 8.01 19.65
N PHE A 216 14.02 7.89 18.32
CA PHE A 216 14.27 6.62 17.62
C PHE A 216 15.47 5.82 18.16
N ASN A 217 16.65 6.44 18.28
CA ASN A 217 17.86 5.73 18.72
C ASN A 217 17.68 5.20 20.16
N LYS A 218 17.15 6.04 21.05
CA LYS A 218 16.91 5.69 22.45
C LYS A 218 15.94 4.50 22.56
N ILE A 219 14.85 4.51 21.78
CA ILE A 219 13.87 3.42 21.75
C ILE A 219 14.51 2.09 21.33
N VAL A 220 15.38 2.14 20.32
CA VAL A 220 16.09 0.95 19.84
C VAL A 220 17.15 0.47 20.84
N GLU A 221 17.94 1.37 21.41
CA GLU A 221 19.00 1.07 22.39
C GLU A 221 18.44 0.48 23.69
N GLN A 222 17.32 1.01 24.18
CA GLN A 222 16.62 0.51 25.37
C GLN A 222 15.83 -0.79 25.09
N GLY A 223 15.93 -1.35 23.89
CA GLY A 223 15.27 -2.61 23.52
C GLY A 223 13.75 -2.57 23.60
N GLY A 224 13.14 -1.40 23.39
CA GLY A 224 11.69 -1.19 23.49
C GLY A 224 11.18 -0.75 24.86
N GLY A 225 12.05 -0.24 25.74
CA GLY A 225 11.68 0.40 27.01
C GLY A 225 10.98 1.76 26.82
N ILE A 226 9.90 1.81 26.05
CA ILE A 226 8.93 2.90 26.15
C ILE A 226 7.98 2.52 27.28
N ILE A 227 8.04 3.26 28.39
CA ILE A 227 7.03 3.15 29.45
C ILE A 227 5.81 3.91 28.93
N TRP A 228 4.86 3.17 28.35
CA TRP A 228 3.52 3.69 28.08
C TRP A 228 2.86 3.91 29.45
N GLN A 229 2.68 5.17 29.85
CA GLN A 229 1.80 5.55 30.96
C GLN A 229 0.39 5.74 30.44
#